data_AF-A0A1J3DZF9-F1
#
_entry.id   AF-A0A1J3DZF9-F1
#
_cell.length_a   1.000
_cell.length_b   1.000
_cell.length_c   1.000
_cell.angle_alpha   90.00
_cell.angle_beta   90.00
_cell.angle_gamma   90.00
#
_symmetry.space_group_name_H-M   'P 1'
#
loop_
_entity.id
_entity.type
_entity.pdbx_description
1 polymer ?
#
loop_
_entity_poly.entity_id
_entity_poly.type
_entity_poly.pdbx_seq_one_letter_code
_entity_poly.pdbx_strand_id
1 'polypeptide(L)'
;MVQFAKEKPQTMASYSVSDAVATYYLYMTYVHPFIFSLATIIPMVPDEVLRKGSGTLCEMLLMVEAYKANVVCPNKNQADPEKFYQDRLLESETYIGGHVECLESGVFRSDIPTNFKLDTSAYQQLIDNLDRDLEYAITVEGKMRMDSISNYDEVRDEIKEKLEKLRDDPIREEGPLIYHLDVAAMYPNIILTNRLQPPSIVTNEVCTACDFNLPGKACLRKLDW
;
A
#
# COMPACT_ATOMS: atom_id res chain seq x y z
N MET A 1 -33.92 17.25 -22.25
CA MET A 1 -33.10 17.91 -23.31
C MET A 1 -33.94 18.33 -24.51
N VAL A 2 -34.59 17.40 -25.24
CA VAL A 2 -35.36 17.73 -26.48
C VAL A 2 -36.45 18.79 -26.26
N GLN A 3 -37.23 18.68 -25.18
CA GLN A 3 -38.24 19.70 -24.84
C GLN A 3 -37.62 21.06 -24.50
N PHE A 4 -36.49 21.08 -23.78
CA PHE A 4 -35.76 22.31 -23.43
C PHE A 4 -35.11 22.95 -24.66
N ALA A 5 -34.75 22.18 -25.68
CA ALA A 5 -34.30 22.76 -26.95
C ALA A 5 -35.39 23.60 -27.62
N LYS A 6 -36.67 23.25 -27.45
CA LYS A 6 -37.82 23.99 -28.00
C LYS A 6 -38.28 25.13 -27.09
N GLU A 7 -38.35 24.88 -25.79
CA GLU A 7 -38.98 25.79 -24.83
C GLU A 7 -38.00 26.71 -24.10
N LYS A 8 -36.74 26.26 -23.90
CA LYS A 8 -35.70 26.97 -23.13
C LYS A 8 -34.31 26.83 -23.78
N PRO A 9 -34.14 27.29 -25.03
CA PRO A 9 -32.92 27.04 -25.81
C PRO A 9 -31.67 27.61 -25.15
N GLN A 10 -31.75 28.76 -24.47
CA GLN A 10 -30.61 29.36 -23.77
C GLN A 10 -30.10 28.45 -22.65
N THR A 11 -31.00 27.86 -21.85
CA THR A 11 -30.63 26.92 -20.79
C THR A 11 -29.98 25.66 -21.38
N MET A 12 -30.52 25.15 -22.49
CA MET A 12 -29.94 23.98 -23.17
C MET A 12 -28.55 24.29 -23.76
N ALA A 13 -28.34 25.48 -24.32
CA ALA A 13 -27.05 25.92 -24.83
C ALA A 13 -26.02 26.09 -23.71
N SER A 14 -26.40 26.72 -22.59
CA SER A 14 -25.52 26.84 -21.41
C SER A 14 -25.12 25.47 -20.86
N TYR A 15 -26.06 24.51 -20.80
CA TYR A 15 -25.75 23.13 -20.42
C TYR A 15 -24.76 22.47 -21.39
N SER A 16 -24.98 22.58 -22.70
CA SER A 16 -24.05 22.02 -23.70
C SER A 16 -22.65 22.62 -23.62
N VAL A 17 -22.53 23.93 -23.38
CA VAL A 17 -21.23 24.59 -23.20
C VAL A 17 -20.60 24.16 -21.89
N SER A 18 -21.39 23.99 -20.83
CA SER A 18 -20.91 23.48 -19.53
C SER A 18 -20.26 22.10 -19.67
N ASP A 19 -20.86 21.18 -20.42
CA ASP A 19 -20.30 19.83 -20.65
C ASP A 19 -18.96 19.91 -21.42
N ALA A 20 -18.87 20.78 -22.44
CA ALA A 20 -17.63 20.98 -23.20
C ALA A 20 -16.52 21.59 -22.34
N VAL A 21 -16.84 22.59 -21.53
CA VAL A 21 -15.92 23.25 -20.60
C VAL A 21 -15.42 22.27 -19.55
N ALA A 22 -16.32 21.51 -18.92
CA ALA A 22 -15.97 20.48 -17.95
C ALA A 22 -15.07 19.41 -18.55
N THR A 23 -15.41 18.92 -19.75
CA THR A 23 -14.61 17.89 -20.46
C THR A 23 -13.21 18.41 -20.80
N TYR A 24 -13.11 19.62 -21.33
CA TYR A 24 -11.83 20.22 -21.69
C TYR A 24 -10.92 20.41 -20.47
N TYR A 25 -11.44 20.99 -19.38
CA TYR A 25 -10.62 21.21 -18.18
C TYR A 25 -10.29 19.92 -17.43
N LEU A 26 -11.20 18.93 -17.42
CA LEU A 26 -10.91 17.59 -16.90
C LEU A 26 -9.74 16.97 -17.68
N TYR A 27 -9.80 17.02 -19.01
CA TYR A 27 -8.74 16.50 -19.87
C TYR A 27 -7.42 17.23 -19.64
N MET A 28 -7.39 18.56 -19.76
CA MET A 28 -6.16 19.34 -19.69
C MET A 28 -5.51 19.30 -18.30
N THR A 29 -6.31 19.25 -17.24
CA THR A 29 -5.79 19.26 -15.86
C THR A 29 -5.31 17.89 -15.41
N TYR A 30 -6.07 16.82 -15.71
CA TYR A 30 -5.81 15.51 -15.14
C TYR A 30 -5.31 14.50 -16.17
N VAL A 31 -6.01 14.35 -17.30
CA VAL A 31 -5.74 13.26 -18.25
C VAL A 31 -4.48 13.52 -19.06
N HIS A 32 -4.34 14.73 -19.61
CA HIS A 32 -3.24 15.09 -20.50
C HIS A 32 -1.86 14.92 -19.83
N PRO A 33 -1.55 15.56 -18.68
CA PRO A 33 -0.24 15.39 -18.06
C PRO A 33 0.01 13.95 -17.61
N PHE A 34 -1.00 13.26 -17.08
CA PHE A 34 -0.84 11.88 -16.60
C PHE A 34 -0.51 10.90 -17.72
N ILE A 35 -1.32 10.88 -18.78
CA ILE A 35 -1.16 9.92 -19.89
C ILE A 35 0.13 10.18 -20.66
N PHE A 36 0.45 11.44 -20.97
CA PHE A 36 1.67 11.74 -21.69
C PHE A 36 2.92 11.50 -20.84
N SER A 37 2.88 11.73 -19.53
CA SER A 37 3.99 11.37 -18.63
C SER A 37 4.18 9.85 -18.58
N LEU A 38 3.10 9.07 -18.44
CA LEU A 38 3.17 7.61 -18.46
C LEU A 38 3.71 7.06 -19.79
N ALA A 39 3.31 7.65 -20.91
CA ALA A 39 3.79 7.26 -22.23
C ALA A 39 5.29 7.54 -22.45
N THR A 40 5.96 8.29 -21.55
CA THR A 40 7.43 8.45 -21.61
C THR A 40 8.19 7.23 -21.11
N ILE A 41 7.57 6.39 -20.26
CA ILE A 41 8.20 5.21 -19.66
C ILE A 41 7.58 3.89 -20.14
N ILE A 42 6.30 3.90 -20.52
CA ILE A 42 5.63 2.72 -21.07
C ILE A 42 5.80 2.74 -22.59
N PRO A 43 6.29 1.65 -23.23
CA PRO A 43 6.51 1.58 -24.66
C PRO A 43 5.19 1.39 -25.45
N MET A 44 4.23 2.29 -25.27
CA MET A 44 2.91 2.28 -25.89
C MET A 44 2.49 3.70 -26.30
N VAL A 45 1.60 3.79 -27.30
CA VAL A 45 1.03 5.09 -27.68
C VAL A 45 0.06 5.60 -26.60
N PRO A 46 -0.11 6.94 -26.43
CA PRO A 46 -1.00 7.51 -25.40
C PRO A 46 -2.42 6.92 -25.36
N ASP A 47 -2.94 6.58 -26.53
CA ASP A 47 -4.25 5.96 -26.69
C ASP A 47 -4.34 4.58 -26.00
N GLU A 48 -3.29 3.77 -26.11
CA GLU A 48 -3.19 2.47 -25.46
C GLU A 48 -2.91 2.62 -23.97
N VAL A 49 -2.05 3.55 -23.57
CA VAL A 49 -1.80 3.86 -22.15
C VAL A 49 -3.10 4.25 -21.43
N LEU A 50 -4.00 4.98 -22.09
CA LEU A 50 -5.29 5.38 -21.54
C LEU A 50 -6.30 4.22 -21.46
N ARG A 51 -6.25 3.26 -22.39
CA ARG A 51 -7.31 2.24 -22.56
C ARG A 51 -6.96 0.85 -22.04
N LYS A 52 -5.68 0.51 -21.97
CA LYS A 52 -5.23 -0.80 -21.49
C LYS A 52 -5.33 -0.86 -19.96
N GLY A 53 -5.61 -2.05 -19.44
CA GLY A 53 -5.62 -2.26 -18.00
C GLY A 53 -4.24 -2.07 -17.39
N SER A 54 -4.17 -1.61 -16.14
CA SER A 54 -2.91 -1.39 -15.42
C SER A 54 -2.01 -2.63 -15.39
N GLY A 55 -2.58 -3.83 -15.34
CA GLY A 55 -1.83 -5.09 -15.45
C GLY A 55 -1.06 -5.22 -16.76
N THR A 56 -1.62 -4.79 -17.90
CA THR A 56 -0.91 -4.76 -19.19
C THR A 56 0.16 -3.68 -19.22
N LEU A 57 -0.07 -2.53 -18.56
CA LEU A 57 0.95 -1.50 -18.43
C LEU A 57 2.16 -2.03 -17.62
N CYS A 58 1.90 -2.75 -16.52
CA CYS A 58 2.93 -3.45 -15.76
C CYS A 58 3.66 -4.52 -16.59
N GLU A 59 2.92 -5.31 -17.39
CA GLU A 59 3.50 -6.31 -18.31
C GLU A 59 4.53 -5.65 -19.25
N MET A 60 4.20 -4.50 -19.84
CA MET A 60 5.12 -3.79 -20.74
C MET A 60 6.37 -3.28 -20.03
N LEU A 61 6.22 -2.71 -18.82
CA LEU A 61 7.37 -2.27 -18.01
C LEU A 61 8.29 -3.45 -17.68
N LEU A 62 7.72 -4.59 -17.28
CA LEU A 62 8.48 -5.80 -16.99
C LEU A 62 9.17 -6.36 -18.23
N MET A 63 8.54 -6.32 -19.40
CA MET A 63 9.15 -6.76 -20.67
C MET A 63 10.35 -5.90 -21.05
N VAL A 64 10.28 -4.58 -20.82
CA VAL A 64 11.42 -3.68 -21.07
C VAL A 64 12.60 -4.02 -20.15
N GLU A 65 12.35 -4.23 -18.86
CA GLU A 65 13.41 -4.57 -17.90
C GLU A 65 13.98 -5.98 -18.15
N ALA A 66 13.13 -6.96 -18.48
CA ALA A 66 13.58 -8.31 -18.87
C ALA A 66 14.46 -8.28 -20.13
N TYR A 67 14.05 -7.51 -21.15
CA TYR A 67 14.85 -7.33 -22.37
C TYR A 67 16.21 -6.70 -22.07
N LYS A 68 16.26 -5.63 -21.26
CA LYS A 68 17.52 -5.00 -20.84
C LYS A 68 18.43 -5.95 -20.05
N ALA A 69 17.84 -6.78 -19.19
CA ALA A 69 18.56 -7.77 -18.40
C ALA A 69 18.91 -9.05 -19.19
N ASN A 70 18.55 -9.13 -20.48
CA ASN A 70 18.70 -10.31 -21.33
C ASN A 70 18.03 -11.58 -20.72
N VAL A 71 16.87 -11.39 -20.10
CA VAL A 71 16.03 -12.44 -19.54
C VAL A 71 14.91 -12.76 -20.53
N VAL A 72 14.72 -14.04 -20.84
CA VAL A 72 13.68 -14.49 -21.76
C VAL A 72 12.30 -14.27 -21.14
N CYS A 73 11.43 -13.57 -21.87
CA CYS A 73 10.04 -13.40 -21.47
C CYS A 73 9.30 -14.75 -21.60
N PRO A 74 8.63 -15.22 -20.53
CA PRO A 74 7.83 -16.45 -20.60
C PRO A 74 6.60 -16.25 -21.49
N ASN A 75 6.05 -17.36 -21.99
CA ASN A 75 4.75 -17.34 -22.63
C ASN A 75 3.66 -16.95 -21.64
N LYS A 76 2.52 -16.46 -22.15
CA LYS A 76 1.36 -16.15 -21.31
C LYS A 76 0.88 -17.38 -20.57
N ASN A 77 0.58 -17.21 -19.30
CA ASN A 77 0.04 -18.28 -18.46
C ASN A 77 -1.30 -18.77 -19.03
N GLN A 78 -1.46 -20.08 -19.12
CA GLN A 78 -2.72 -20.72 -19.50
C GLN A 78 -3.21 -21.50 -18.30
N ALA A 79 -4.43 -21.20 -17.85
CA ALA A 79 -5.03 -21.93 -16.75
C ALA A 79 -5.37 -23.36 -17.19
N ASP A 80 -5.11 -24.33 -16.31
CA ASP A 80 -5.57 -25.69 -16.51
C ASP A 80 -7.11 -25.70 -16.54
N PRO A 81 -7.73 -26.43 -17.49
CA PRO A 81 -9.19 -26.45 -17.63
C PRO A 81 -9.89 -27.11 -16.43
N GLU A 82 -9.22 -28.07 -15.79
CA GLU A 82 -9.76 -28.80 -14.64
C GLU A 82 -8.64 -29.03 -13.63
N LYS A 83 -8.90 -28.70 -12.36
CA LYS A 83 -8.01 -28.99 -11.23
C LYS A 83 -8.76 -29.77 -10.18
N PHE A 84 -8.07 -30.72 -9.54
CA PHE A 84 -8.64 -31.56 -8.48
C PHE A 84 -7.87 -31.36 -7.19
N TYR A 85 -8.60 -31.31 -6.08
CA TYR A 85 -8.04 -31.37 -4.73
C TYR A 85 -8.78 -32.44 -3.93
N GLN A 86 -8.05 -33.43 -3.43
CA GLN A 86 -8.63 -34.57 -2.68
C GLN A 86 -9.79 -35.25 -3.45
N ASP A 87 -9.56 -35.55 -4.73
CA ASP A 87 -10.54 -36.15 -5.66
C ASP A 87 -11.83 -35.34 -5.89
N ARG A 88 -11.83 -34.06 -5.54
CA ARG A 88 -12.93 -33.13 -5.81
C ARG A 88 -12.49 -32.12 -6.85
N LEU A 89 -13.34 -31.92 -7.86
CA LEU A 89 -13.15 -30.87 -8.85
C LEU A 89 -13.22 -29.50 -8.16
N LEU A 90 -12.22 -28.65 -8.41
CA LEU A 90 -12.20 -27.29 -7.91
C LEU A 90 -13.02 -26.39 -8.84
N GLU A 91 -13.97 -25.66 -8.26
CA GLU A 91 -14.68 -24.58 -8.97
C GLU A 91 -13.79 -23.33 -9.09
N SER A 92 -13.09 -22.97 -8.01
CA SER A 92 -12.13 -21.87 -7.99
C SER A 92 -11.04 -22.10 -6.96
N GLU A 93 -9.89 -21.47 -7.16
CA GLU A 93 -8.73 -21.51 -6.29
C GLU A 93 -8.23 -20.07 -6.10
N THR A 94 -8.08 -19.64 -4.85
CA THR A 94 -7.56 -18.33 -4.49
C THR A 94 -6.89 -18.39 -3.12
N TYR A 95 -6.18 -17.32 -2.75
CA TYR A 95 -5.57 -17.14 -1.44
C TYR A 95 -6.43 -16.24 -0.54
N ILE A 96 -6.15 -16.28 0.77
CA ILE A 96 -6.78 -15.37 1.75
C ILE A 96 -6.25 -13.97 1.51
N GLY A 97 -7.16 -13.03 1.23
CA GLY A 97 -6.82 -11.64 0.91
C GLY A 97 -6.54 -10.78 2.14
N GLY A 98 -6.84 -9.48 2.03
CA GLY A 98 -6.70 -8.54 3.13
C GLY A 98 -7.60 -8.88 4.32
N HIS A 99 -7.08 -8.70 5.52
CA HIS A 99 -7.83 -8.81 6.76
C HIS A 99 -8.69 -7.57 6.99
N VAL A 100 -9.96 -7.75 7.34
CA VAL A 100 -10.90 -6.64 7.57
C VAL A 100 -11.66 -6.90 8.86
N GLU A 101 -11.64 -5.93 9.76
CA GLU A 101 -12.36 -5.98 11.03
C GLU A 101 -13.14 -4.68 11.27
N CYS A 102 -14.32 -4.82 11.86
CA CYS A 102 -15.08 -3.71 12.42
C CYS A 102 -15.15 -3.93 13.93
N LEU A 103 -14.25 -3.26 14.67
CA LEU A 103 -14.15 -3.41 16.12
C LEU A 103 -15.28 -2.69 16.85
N GLU A 104 -15.59 -1.47 16.41
CA GLU A 104 -16.62 -0.63 17.01
C GLU A 104 -17.44 0.12 15.95
N SER A 105 -18.68 0.46 16.30
CA SER A 105 -19.58 1.25 15.46
C SER A 105 -20.21 2.35 16.30
N GLY A 106 -20.34 3.55 15.74
CA GLY A 106 -20.87 4.70 16.45
C GLY A 106 -20.38 6.02 15.86
N VAL A 107 -20.69 7.12 16.57
CA VAL A 107 -20.19 8.46 16.22
C VAL A 107 -19.10 8.83 17.22
N PHE A 108 -17.86 8.89 16.74
CA PHE A 108 -16.72 9.37 17.51
C PHE A 108 -16.38 10.79 17.06
N ARG A 109 -16.25 11.71 18.01
CA ARG A 109 -15.90 13.11 17.76
C ARG A 109 -14.96 13.61 18.83
N SER A 110 -14.05 14.51 18.46
CA SER A 110 -13.07 15.09 19.39
C SER A 110 -13.70 15.87 20.54
N ASP A 111 -14.95 16.34 20.39
CA ASP A 111 -15.69 17.09 21.41
C ASP A 111 -16.64 16.24 22.27
N ILE A 112 -16.66 14.92 22.06
CA ILE A 112 -17.47 13.98 22.85
C ILE A 112 -16.49 13.10 23.65
N PRO A 113 -16.49 13.17 25.00
CA PRO A 113 -15.64 12.32 25.82
C PRO A 113 -15.87 10.84 25.53
N THR A 114 -14.78 10.08 25.54
CA THR A 114 -14.79 8.62 25.33
C THR A 114 -14.09 7.94 26.50
N ASN A 115 -14.58 6.77 26.87
CA ASN A 115 -14.00 5.97 27.94
C ASN A 115 -12.84 5.14 27.41
N PHE A 116 -11.68 5.26 28.04
CA PHE A 116 -10.47 4.50 27.74
C PHE A 116 -10.14 3.57 28.89
N LYS A 117 -9.92 2.29 28.56
CA LYS A 117 -9.37 1.28 29.47
C LYS A 117 -8.02 0.81 28.93
N LEU A 118 -6.97 1.36 29.50
CA LEU A 118 -5.60 1.19 29.05
C LEU A 118 -4.96 -0.08 29.64
N ASP A 119 -4.13 -0.76 28.86
CA ASP A 119 -3.30 -1.87 29.34
C ASP A 119 -1.97 -1.33 29.87
N THR A 120 -1.81 -1.30 31.19
CA THR A 120 -0.62 -0.78 31.87
C THR A 120 0.65 -1.50 31.45
N SER A 121 0.58 -2.78 31.11
CA SER A 121 1.73 -3.56 30.68
C SER A 121 2.25 -3.12 29.30
N ALA A 122 1.34 -2.72 28.40
CA ALA A 122 1.70 -2.18 27.09
C ALA A 122 2.40 -0.82 27.21
N TYR A 123 1.92 0.06 28.09
CA TYR A 123 2.58 1.36 28.34
C TYR A 123 3.96 1.19 28.97
N GLN A 124 4.15 0.20 29.86
CA GLN A 124 5.48 -0.11 30.39
C GLN A 124 6.43 -0.55 29.25
N GLN A 125 5.97 -1.40 28.33
CA GLN A 125 6.77 -1.81 27.18
C GLN A 125 7.13 -0.63 26.26
N LEU A 126 6.23 0.34 26.07
CA LEU A 126 6.54 1.55 25.31
C LEU A 126 7.61 2.41 26.00
N ILE A 127 7.54 2.56 27.32
CA ILE A 127 8.55 3.28 28.11
C ILE A 127 9.91 2.58 28.01
N ASP A 128 9.94 1.25 28.15
CA ASP A 128 11.18 0.46 28.11
C ASP A 128 11.86 0.51 26.73
N ASN A 129 11.09 0.67 25.65
CA ASN A 129 11.58 0.77 24.28
C ASN A 129 11.76 2.21 23.77
N LEU A 130 11.44 3.23 24.59
CA LEU A 130 11.34 4.61 24.14
C LEU A 130 12.63 5.11 23.47
N ASP A 131 13.80 4.83 24.06
CA ASP A 131 15.09 5.27 23.49
C ASP A 131 15.36 4.63 22.13
N ARG A 132 15.06 3.33 21.98
CA ARG A 132 15.21 2.61 20.71
C ARG A 132 14.32 3.23 19.62
N ASP A 133 13.07 3.52 19.97
CA ASP A 133 12.08 4.00 19.01
C ASP A 133 12.37 5.46 18.60
N LEU A 134 12.84 6.30 19.53
CA LEU A 134 13.29 7.67 19.23
C LEU A 134 14.57 7.67 18.38
N GLU A 135 15.54 6.82 18.68
CA GLU A 135 16.74 6.66 17.85
C GLU A 135 16.37 6.24 16.43
N TYR A 136 15.45 5.28 16.28
CA TYR A 136 14.94 4.86 14.98
C TYR A 136 14.25 6.01 14.23
N ALA A 137 13.37 6.76 14.90
CA ALA A 137 12.68 7.89 14.31
C ALA A 137 13.66 8.98 13.82
N ILE A 138 14.75 9.23 14.55
CA ILE A 138 15.75 10.23 14.17
C ILE A 138 16.63 9.71 13.02
N THR A 139 17.16 8.50 13.15
CA THR A 139 18.20 7.98 12.26
C THR A 139 17.66 7.39 10.97
N VAL A 140 16.52 6.69 11.02
CA VAL A 140 15.93 5.98 9.88
C VAL A 140 14.86 6.83 9.20
N GLU A 141 13.89 7.33 9.96
CA GLU A 141 12.77 8.12 9.40
C GLU A 141 13.21 9.55 9.08
N GLY A 142 13.85 10.22 10.05
CA GLY A 142 14.37 11.57 9.92
C GLY A 142 15.65 11.67 9.08
N LYS A 143 16.39 10.57 8.91
CA LYS A 143 17.71 10.52 8.23
C LYS A 143 18.72 11.52 8.83
N MET A 144 18.63 11.75 10.13
CA MET A 144 19.49 12.66 10.88
C MET A 144 20.51 11.89 11.72
N ARG A 145 21.58 12.57 12.14
CA ARG A 145 22.54 12.01 13.10
C ARG A 145 22.12 12.36 14.51
N MET A 146 22.24 11.42 15.44
CA MET A 146 21.96 11.66 16.87
C MET A 146 22.74 12.87 17.41
N ASP A 147 24.00 13.01 17.02
CA ASP A 147 24.87 14.14 17.43
C ASP A 147 24.35 15.52 17.01
N SER A 148 23.44 15.58 16.04
CA SER A 148 22.85 16.84 15.56
C SER A 148 21.60 17.26 16.35
N ILE A 149 21.12 16.43 17.26
CA ILE A 149 19.90 16.66 18.03
C ILE A 149 20.23 17.29 19.38
N SER A 150 19.75 18.51 19.60
CA SER A 150 20.03 19.28 20.82
C SER A 150 19.01 19.07 21.94
N ASN A 151 17.80 18.59 21.61
CA ASN A 151 16.66 18.50 22.51
C ASN A 151 16.20 17.05 22.78
N TYR A 152 17.09 16.07 22.57
CA TYR A 152 16.74 14.65 22.71
C TYR A 152 16.21 14.32 24.11
N ASP A 153 16.97 14.67 25.16
CA ASP A 153 16.61 14.36 26.54
C ASP A 153 15.30 15.05 26.96
N GLU A 154 15.09 16.30 26.54
CA GLU A 154 13.87 17.06 26.82
C GLU A 154 12.63 16.39 26.22
N VAL A 155 12.68 16.03 24.93
CA VAL A 155 11.55 15.39 24.24
C VAL A 155 11.31 13.97 24.76
N ARG A 156 12.37 13.21 25.03
CA ARG A 156 12.27 11.87 25.64
C ARG A 156 11.56 11.96 26.99
N ASP A 157 11.97 12.88 27.85
CA ASP A 157 11.41 12.99 29.19
C ASP A 157 9.95 13.47 29.16
N GLU A 158 9.58 14.37 28.23
CA GLU A 158 8.19 14.79 28.02
C GLU A 158 7.30 13.62 27.57
N ILE A 159 7.76 12.80 26.62
CA ILE A 159 7.02 11.62 26.16
C ILE A 159 6.90 10.60 27.29
N LYS A 160 7.98 10.34 28.01
CA LYS A 160 8.01 9.41 29.13
C LYS A 160 7.02 9.82 30.22
N GLU A 161 6.99 11.10 30.60
CA GLU A 161 6.05 11.60 31.62
C GLU A 161 4.59 11.37 31.20
N LYS A 162 4.25 11.59 29.93
CA LYS A 162 2.90 11.32 29.40
C LYS A 162 2.57 9.83 29.44
N LEU A 163 3.51 8.97 29.06
CA LEU A 163 3.33 7.51 29.11
C LEU A 163 3.17 7.00 30.55
N GLU A 164 3.94 7.54 31.50
CA GLU A 164 3.83 7.20 32.92
C GLU A 164 2.46 7.58 33.48
N LYS A 165 1.92 8.77 33.12
CA LYS A 165 0.55 9.16 33.50
C LYS A 165 -0.51 8.21 32.95
N LEU A 166 -0.38 7.77 31.70
CA LEU A 166 -1.31 6.83 31.07
C LEU A 166 -1.21 5.42 31.70
N ARG A 167 -0.01 5.01 32.13
CA ARG A 167 0.23 3.74 32.84
C ARG A 167 -0.36 3.77 34.26
N ASP A 168 -0.14 4.85 34.99
CA ASP A 168 -0.47 4.94 36.42
C ASP A 168 -1.95 5.27 36.66
N ASP A 169 -2.62 5.90 35.69
CA ASP A 169 -4.07 6.16 35.68
C ASP A 169 -4.74 5.62 34.39
N PRO A 170 -4.97 4.28 34.32
CA PRO A 170 -5.36 3.60 33.09
C PRO A 170 -6.86 3.63 32.75
N ILE A 171 -7.72 4.10 33.65
CA ILE A 171 -9.17 4.23 33.41
C ILE A 171 -9.49 5.70 33.30
N ARG A 172 -9.76 6.17 32.08
CA ARG A 172 -9.85 7.60 31.77
C ARG A 172 -11.11 7.91 30.97
N GLU A 173 -11.64 9.12 31.16
CA GLU A 173 -12.69 9.69 30.33
C GLU A 173 -12.21 11.04 29.81
N GLU A 174 -11.90 11.12 28.52
CA GLU A 174 -11.33 12.31 27.89
C GLU A 174 -11.73 12.41 26.41
N GLY A 175 -11.51 13.58 25.79
CA GLY A 175 -11.80 13.79 24.38
C GLY A 175 -10.87 12.96 23.49
N PRO A 176 -11.39 12.15 22.54
CA PRO A 176 -10.57 11.26 21.74
C PRO A 176 -9.76 12.01 20.68
N LEU A 177 -8.58 11.49 20.36
CA LEU A 177 -7.84 11.82 19.14
C LEU A 177 -8.10 10.76 18.08
N ILE A 178 -8.71 11.15 16.97
CA ILE A 178 -9.08 10.24 15.89
C ILE A 178 -7.94 10.20 14.88
N TYR A 179 -7.20 9.09 14.85
CA TYR A 179 -6.07 8.87 13.94
C TYR A 179 -6.38 7.80 12.89
N HIS A 180 -5.84 8.01 11.69
CA HIS A 180 -5.80 7.00 10.62
C HIS A 180 -4.33 6.69 10.35
N LEU A 181 -3.93 5.45 10.62
CA LEU A 181 -2.60 4.94 10.33
C LEU A 181 -2.70 4.01 9.12
N ASP A 182 -1.90 4.29 8.10
CA ASP A 182 -1.84 3.48 6.89
C ASP A 182 -0.38 3.29 6.47
N VAL A 183 -0.04 2.07 6.03
CA VAL A 183 1.29 1.73 5.57
C VAL A 183 1.40 2.13 4.10
N ALA A 184 2.16 3.20 3.85
CA ALA A 184 2.40 3.68 2.50
C ALA A 184 2.93 2.56 1.60
N ALA A 185 2.24 2.32 0.46
CA ALA A 185 2.60 1.29 -0.51
C ALA A 185 2.90 -0.09 0.13
N MET A 186 2.01 -0.57 1.01
CA MET A 186 2.16 -1.82 1.76
C MET A 186 2.67 -3.00 0.92
N TYR A 187 1.91 -3.44 -0.10
CA TYR A 187 2.31 -4.62 -0.88
C TYR A 187 3.61 -4.40 -1.68
N PRO A 188 3.83 -3.29 -2.41
CA PRO A 188 5.12 -3.01 -3.01
C PRO A 188 6.30 -3.08 -2.00
N ASN A 189 6.15 -2.53 -0.80
CA ASN A 189 7.19 -2.57 0.21
C ASN A 189 7.43 -3.98 0.77
N ILE A 190 6.37 -4.78 0.97
CA ILE A 190 6.49 -6.20 1.35
C ILE A 190 7.22 -6.98 0.25
N ILE A 191 6.88 -6.74 -1.02
CA ILE A 191 7.51 -7.34 -2.20
C ILE A 191 9.01 -7.02 -2.22
N LEU A 192 9.40 -5.76 -2.05
CA LEU A 192 10.81 -5.34 -2.06
C LEU A 192 11.58 -5.89 -0.85
N THR A 193 11.01 -5.80 0.35
CA THR A 193 11.64 -6.26 1.61
C THR A 193 11.92 -7.76 1.58
N ASN A 194 10.97 -8.54 1.06
CA ASN A 194 11.08 -10.00 1.00
C ASN A 194 11.61 -10.50 -0.36
N ARG A 195 11.94 -9.58 -1.29
CA ARG A 195 12.41 -9.89 -2.65
C ARG A 195 11.49 -10.87 -3.39
N LEU A 196 10.18 -10.65 -3.26
CA LEU A 196 9.16 -11.51 -3.86
C LEU A 196 9.06 -11.22 -5.36
N GLN A 197 9.21 -12.25 -6.17
CA GLN A 197 8.94 -12.22 -7.61
C GLN A 197 8.55 -13.62 -8.08
N PRO A 198 7.76 -13.78 -9.16
CA PRO A 198 7.33 -15.11 -9.59
C PRO A 198 8.49 -16.10 -9.78
N PRO A 199 9.64 -15.74 -10.37
CA PRO A 199 10.78 -16.66 -10.52
C PRO A 199 11.52 -16.99 -9.21
N SER A 200 11.28 -16.26 -8.12
CA SER A 200 11.93 -16.55 -6.82
C SER A 200 11.19 -17.60 -5.99
N ILE A 201 10.01 -18.03 -6.43
CA ILE A 201 9.26 -19.10 -5.79
C ILE A 201 9.74 -20.44 -6.37
N VAL A 202 10.50 -21.19 -5.57
CA VAL A 202 11.17 -22.42 -6.01
C VAL A 202 10.61 -23.64 -5.29
N THR A 203 10.51 -24.76 -6.01
CA THR A 203 10.17 -26.06 -5.41
C THR A 203 11.40 -26.68 -4.74
N ASN A 204 11.18 -27.70 -3.91
CA ASN A 204 12.29 -28.45 -3.30
C ASN A 204 13.20 -29.08 -4.36
N GLU A 205 12.65 -29.53 -5.49
CA GLU A 205 13.43 -30.12 -6.58
C GLU A 205 14.38 -29.09 -7.20
N VAL A 206 13.87 -27.91 -7.55
CA VAL A 206 14.68 -26.80 -8.09
C VAL A 206 15.74 -26.36 -7.09
N CYS A 207 15.38 -26.24 -5.81
CA CYS A 207 16.33 -25.84 -4.77
C CYS A 207 17.41 -26.91 -4.52
N THR A 208 17.09 -28.19 -4.71
CA THR A 208 18.03 -29.30 -4.50
C THR A 208 19.04 -29.39 -5.65
N ALA A 209 18.59 -29.16 -6.88
CA ALA A 209 19.44 -29.15 -8.08
C ALA A 209 20.34 -27.90 -8.20
N CYS A 210 20.15 -26.90 -7.33
CA CYS A 210 20.90 -25.66 -7.35
C CYS A 210 22.32 -25.84 -6.81
N ASP A 211 23.33 -25.29 -7.51
CA ASP A 211 24.74 -25.34 -7.09
C ASP A 211 24.99 -24.71 -5.70
N PHE A 212 24.11 -23.79 -5.28
CA PHE A 212 24.18 -23.13 -3.97
C PHE A 212 23.51 -23.94 -2.84
N ASN A 213 23.06 -25.17 -3.12
CA ASN A 213 22.50 -26.08 -2.12
C ASN A 213 23.60 -26.71 -1.26
N LEU A 214 24.31 -25.88 -0.50
CA LEU A 214 25.39 -26.27 0.40
C LEU A 214 24.93 -26.25 1.87
N PRO A 215 25.60 -27.00 2.76
CA PRO A 215 25.37 -26.89 4.19
C PRO A 215 25.51 -25.44 4.67
N GLY A 216 24.52 -24.94 5.42
CA GLY A 216 24.52 -23.56 5.91
C GLY A 216 24.01 -22.51 4.91
N LYS A 217 23.34 -22.90 3.82
CA LYS A 217 22.73 -21.94 2.88
C LYS A 217 21.79 -20.95 3.59
N ALA A 218 21.96 -19.66 3.31
CA ALA A 218 21.14 -18.57 3.84
C ALA A 218 20.24 -17.92 2.78
N CYS A 219 20.22 -18.45 1.56
CA CYS A 219 19.47 -17.88 0.43
C CYS A 219 17.99 -18.28 0.39
N LEU A 220 17.61 -19.38 1.05
CA LEU A 220 16.24 -19.90 1.04
C LEU A 220 15.45 -19.32 2.22
N ARG A 221 14.70 -18.25 1.97
CA ARG A 221 13.74 -17.70 2.92
C ARG A 221 12.42 -18.46 2.82
N LYS A 222 11.95 -19.04 3.93
CA LYS A 222 10.62 -19.65 4.03
C LYS A 222 9.61 -18.60 4.48
N LEU A 223 8.48 -18.53 3.79
CA LEU A 223 7.36 -17.66 4.07
C LEU A 223 6.08 -18.47 3.91
N ASP A 224 5.11 -18.21 4.78
CA ASP A 224 3.78 -18.82 4.73
C ASP A 224 2.85 -17.95 3.88
N TRP A 225 1.88 -18.59 3.23
CA TRP A 225 0.85 -17.95 2.41
C TRP A 225 -0.44 -18.78 2.42
#